data_AF-A0A529UNZ1-F1
#
_entry.id   AF-A0A529UNZ1-F1
#
_cell.length_a   1.000
_cell.length_b   1.000
_cell.length_c   1.000
_cell.angle_alpha   90.00
_cell.angle_beta   90.00
_cell.angle_gamma   90.00
#
_symmetry.space_group_name_H-M   'P 1'
#
loop_
_entity.id
_entity.type
_entity.pdbx_description
1 polymer ?
#
loop_
_entity_poly.entity_id
_entity_poly.type
_entity_poly.pdbx_seq_one_letter_code
_entity_poly.pdbx_strand_id
1 'polypeptide(L)' 'VSTAGEILKRHGLVGRRRWRAVGNGPWPEPAAPNAVWTVDHKGWFRTRDGWRCEPLTVMDALSRYLLGLEAT' A
#
# COMPACT_ATOMS: atom_id res chain seq x y z
N VAL A 1 0.30 25.59 -1.44
CA VAL A 1 -0.97 25.98 -2.12
C VAL A 1 -0.59 26.56 -3.48
N SER A 2 -1.18 26.11 -4.59
CA SER A 2 -0.84 26.62 -5.93
C SER A 2 -1.84 27.69 -6.41
N THR A 3 -1.37 28.63 -7.24
CA THR A 3 -2.22 29.67 -7.85
C THR A 3 -3.42 29.09 -8.59
N ALA A 4 -3.20 28.01 -9.36
CA ALA A 4 -4.28 27.32 -10.06
C ALA A 4 -5.33 26.74 -9.10
N GLY A 5 -4.90 26.18 -7.96
CA GLY A 5 -5.80 25.64 -6.94
C GLY A 5 -6.71 26.71 -6.34
N GLU A 6 -6.18 27.92 -6.10
CA GLU A 6 -6.97 29.03 -5.57
C GLU A 6 -7.98 29.58 -6.58
N ILE A 7 -7.63 29.69 -7.87
CA ILE A 7 -8.56 30.09 -8.93
C ILE A 7 -9.75 29.11 -8.98
N LEU A 8 -9.47 27.81 -9.05
CA LEU A 8 -10.51 26.78 -9.08
C LEU A 8 -11.41 26.82 -7.84
N LYS A 9 -10.82 27.07 -6.66
CA LYS A 9 -11.56 27.17 -5.39
C LYS A 9 -12.51 28.38 -5.38
N ARG A 10 -12.05 29.55 -5.85
CA ARG A 10 -12.87 30.77 -5.93
C ARG A 10 -14.07 30.62 -6.86
N HIS A 11 -13.90 29.86 -7.93
CA HIS A 11 -14.99 29.56 -8.87
C HIS A 11 -15.87 28.37 -8.44
N GLY A 12 -15.71 27.84 -7.22
CA GLY A 12 -16.52 26.74 -6.71
C GLY A 12 -16.26 25.38 -7.39
N LEU A 13 -15.16 25.27 -8.14
CA LEU A 13 -14.81 24.06 -8.91
C LEU A 13 -14.00 23.04 -8.10
N VAL A 14 -13.78 23.30 -6.81
CA VAL A 14 -13.09 22.39 -5.88
C VAL A 14 -14.10 21.83 -4.88
N GLY A 15 -14.37 20.52 -4.99
CA GLY A 15 -15.20 19.77 -4.05
C GLY A 15 -14.38 18.93 -3.08
N ARG A 16 -14.97 18.56 -1.94
CA ARG A 16 -14.38 17.57 -1.03
C ARG A 16 -14.32 16.22 -1.72
N ARG A 17 -13.12 15.78 -2.11
CA ARG A 17 -12.90 14.44 -2.66
C ARG A 17 -13.15 13.41 -1.57
N ARG A 18 -14.21 12.61 -1.71
CA ARG A 18 -14.38 11.39 -0.92
C ARG A 18 -13.50 10.32 -1.55
N TRP A 19 -12.39 9.99 -0.90
CA TRP A 19 -11.61 8.82 -1.26
C TRP A 19 -12.52 7.60 -1.10
N ARG A 20 -12.91 6.99 -2.21
CA ARG A 20 -13.49 5.65 -2.17
C ARG A 20 -12.32 4.71 -1.96
N ALA A 21 -12.40 3.84 -0.95
CA ALA A 21 -11.50 2.72 -0.86
C ALA A 21 -11.76 1.87 -2.12
N VAL A 22 -10.82 1.92 -3.06
CA VAL A 22 -10.79 0.96 -4.16
C VAL A 22 -10.18 -0.28 -3.53
N GLY A 23 -11.03 -1.24 -3.15
CA GLY A 23 -10.53 -2.55 -2.74
C GLY A 23 -9.77 -3.19 -3.90
N ASN A 24 -8.81 -4.07 -3.60
CA ASN A 24 -7.93 -4.68 -4.59
C ASN A 24 -8.60 -5.81 -5.42
N GLY A 25 -9.92 -5.72 -5.64
CA GLY A 25 -10.71 -6.77 -6.28
C GLY A 25 -10.83 -8.05 -5.43
N PRO A 26 -11.54 -9.08 -5.93
CA PRO A 26 -11.52 -10.39 -5.28
C PRO A 26 -10.13 -11.01 -5.46
N TRP A 27 -9.52 -11.43 -4.37
CA TRP A 27 -8.30 -12.22 -4.41
C TRP A 27 -8.65 -13.68 -4.70
N PRO A 28 -7.84 -14.42 -5.47
CA PRO A 28 -8.02 -15.85 -5.62
C PRO A 28 -7.89 -16.52 -4.24
N GLU A 29 -8.85 -17.38 -3.90
CA GLU A 29 -8.77 -18.19 -2.69
C GLU A 29 -7.72 -19.30 -2.91
N PRO A 30 -6.71 -19.45 -2.03
CA PRO A 30 -5.67 -20.43 -2.21
C PRO A 30 -6.19 -21.85 -1.93
N ALA A 31 -6.09 -22.73 -2.93
CA ALA A 31 -6.58 -24.11 -2.82
C ALA A 31 -5.69 -25.03 -1.94
N ALA A 32 -4.43 -24.66 -1.71
CA ALA A 32 -3.45 -25.40 -0.92
C ALA A 32 -2.31 -24.47 -0.45
N PRO A 33 -1.48 -24.89 0.53
CA PRO A 33 -0.27 -24.15 0.87
C PRO A 33 0.62 -23.98 -0.36
N ASN A 34 1.23 -22.81 -0.52
CA ASN A 34 2.02 -22.37 -1.68
C ASN A 34 1.26 -22.21 -3.00
N ALA A 35 -0.08 -22.26 -3.00
CA ALA A 35 -0.86 -22.02 -4.22
C ALA A 35 -0.94 -20.53 -4.60
N VAL A 36 -0.90 -19.63 -3.61
CA VAL A 36 -0.92 -18.16 -3.82
C VAL A 36 0.01 -17.52 -2.81
N TRP A 37 0.86 -16.61 -3.27
CA TRP A 37 1.70 -15.78 -2.40
C TRP A 37 1.26 -14.33 -2.44
N THR A 38 1.27 -13.68 -1.28
CA THR A 38 1.09 -12.23 -1.17
C THR A 38 2.46 -11.59 -1.00
N VAL A 39 2.72 -10.55 -1.78
CA VAL A 39 3.97 -9.78 -1.73
C VAL A 39 3.63 -8.31 -1.52
N ASP A 40 4.25 -7.68 -0.53
CA ASP A 40 3.93 -6.30 -0.18
C ASP A 40 5.16 -5.54 0.32
N HIS A 41 5.41 -4.38 -0.31
CA HIS A 41 6.26 -3.34 0.27
C HIS A 41 5.42 -2.50 1.22
N LYS A 42 5.82 -2.40 2.49
CA LYS A 42 5.02 -1.68 3.51
C LYS A 42 5.17 -0.15 3.45
N GLY A 43 5.83 0.37 2.42
CA GLY A 43 6.40 1.71 2.40
C GLY A 43 7.66 1.81 3.27
N TRP A 44 8.38 2.91 3.15
CA TRP A 44 9.63 3.11 3.87
C TRP A 44 9.45 3.89 5.17
N PHE A 45 10.30 3.63 6.17
CA PHE A 45 10.39 4.40 7.40
C PHE A 45 11.86 4.55 7.84
N ARG A 46 12.12 5.38 8.85
CA ARG A 46 13.45 5.46 9.47
C ARG A 46 13.49 4.63 10.75
N THR A 47 14.53 3.81 10.89
CA THR A 47 14.84 3.11 12.13
C THR A 47 15.32 4.10 13.20
N ARG A 48 15.50 3.62 14.44
CA ARG A 48 15.95 4.47 15.56
C ARG A 48 17.31 5.14 15.30
N ASP A 49 18.20 4.45 14.59
CA ASP A 49 19.51 4.91 14.15
C ASP A 49 19.47 5.74 12.85
N GLY A 50 18.27 6.02 12.33
CA GLY A 50 18.06 6.94 11.20
C GLY A 50 18.24 6.30 9.82
N TRP A 51 18.55 5.01 9.75
CA TRP A 51 18.62 4.26 8.50
C TRP A 51 17.25 4.18 7.84
N ARG A 52 17.20 4.35 6.52
CA ARG A 52 15.97 4.23 5.74
C ARG A 52 15.72 2.75 5.49
N CYS A 53 14.62 2.24 6.00
CA CYS A 53 14.19 0.85 5.88
C CYS A 53 12.99 0.77 4.94
N GLU A 54 13.12 -0.01 3.87
CA GLU A 54 12.07 -0.33 2.92
C GLU A 54 11.72 -1.83 2.99
N PRO A 55 10.87 -2.26 3.94
CA PRO A 55 10.57 -3.66 4.11
C PRO A 55 9.73 -4.24 2.97
N LEU A 56 10.09 -5.45 2.56
CA LEU A 56 9.34 -6.33 1.68
C LEU A 56 8.95 -7.60 2.44
N THR A 57 7.66 -7.96 2.39
CA THR A 57 7.17 -9.23 2.93
C THR A 57 6.64 -10.13 1.83
N VAL A 58 7.02 -11.41 1.87
CA VAL A 58 6.47 -12.49 1.03
C VAL A 58 5.83 -13.52 1.95
N MET A 59 4.53 -13.78 1.77
CA MET A 59 3.78 -14.72 2.62
C MET A 59 2.97 -15.69 1.78
N ASP A 60 2.83 -16.93 2.27
CA ASP A 60 1.83 -17.86 1.76
C ASP A 60 0.42 -17.40 2.16
N ALA A 61 -0.51 -17.32 1.19
CA ALA A 61 -1.82 -16.75 1.43
C ALA A 61 -2.72 -17.63 2.32
N LEU A 62 -2.55 -18.97 2.24
CA LEU A 62 -3.37 -19.92 3.00
C LEU A 62 -2.88 -20.08 4.43
N SER A 63 -1.63 -20.52 4.60
CA SER A 63 -1.02 -20.80 5.92
C SER A 63 -0.61 -19.54 6.68
N ARG A 64 -0.52 -18.39 5.98
CA ARG A 64 0.01 -17.12 6.52
C ARG A 64 1.48 -17.22 6.95
N TYR A 65 2.20 -18.24 6.48
CA TYR A 65 3.61 -18.41 6.76
C TYR A 65 4.44 -17.34 6.03
N LEU A 66 5.36 -16.69 6.74
CA LEU A 66 6.29 -15.70 6.19
C LEU A 66 7.43 -16.43 5.47
N LEU A 67 7.38 -16.44 4.14
CA LEU A 67 8.34 -17.10 3.28
C LEU A 67 9.61 -16.26 3.10
N GLY A 68 9.48 -14.94 3.15
CA GLY A 68 10.60 -14.03 2.98
C GLY A 68 10.35 -12.67 3.64
N LEU A 69 11.42 -12.13 4.20
CA LEU A 69 11.49 -10.78 4.73
C LEU A 69 12.82 -10.17 4.28
N GLU A 70 12.72 -9.02 3.63
CA GLU A 70 13.88 -8.21 3.24
C GLU A 70 13.64 -6.76 3.66
N ALA A 71 14.72 -6.02 3.90
CA ALA A 71 14.70 -4.59 4.09
C ALA A 71 15.95 -3.98 3.44
N THR A 72 15.74 -2.99 2.57
CA THR A 72 16.80 -2.18 1.94
C THR A 72 16.79 -0.76 2.48
#